data_AF-A0A8H6VMB6-F1
#
_entry.id   AF-A0A8H6VMB6-F1
#
_cell.length_a   1.000
_cell.length_b   1.000
_cell.length_c   1.000
_cell.angle_alpha   90.00
_cell.angle_beta   90.00
_cell.angle_gamma   90.00
#
_symmetry.space_group_name_H-M   'P 1'
#
loop_
_entity.id
_entity.type
_entity.pdbx_description
1 polymer ?
#
loop_
_entity_poly.entity_id
_entity_poly.type
_entity_poly.pdbx_seq_one_letter_code
_entity_poly.pdbx_strand_id
1 'polypeptide(L)'
;MEALLDSYKYNKDPAGQAAFHDLRVGYGGHMGPLSNINKEGFGAMAFHSFPETLKWDGYSGDYGPNFLGHIVGACTILVDHPDFGWTAFGGNIRQNGYGDAITVEPKDSVKRRLYIAAMGLKLEIEAGTIESFTYSPSAKSLKVKVVQKNDQGAKTTTLKFEDTLGMGIGLNSEGLKHIGELKPRTPNPKKRRNGFEVELPGEVELSA
;
A
#
# COMPACT_ATOMS: atom_id res chain seq x y z
N MET A 1 -11.71 4.29 9.75
CA MET A 1 -11.12 4.56 8.41
C MET A 1 -10.50 3.33 7.76
N GLU A 2 -9.63 2.62 8.47
CA GLU A 2 -8.92 1.42 7.96
C GLU A 2 -9.87 0.39 7.34
N ALA A 3 -11.05 0.17 7.95
CA ALA A 3 -12.04 -0.78 7.46
C ALA A 3 -12.50 -0.54 6.01
N LEU A 4 -12.60 0.73 5.56
CA LEU A 4 -13.04 1.05 4.20
C LEU A 4 -11.93 0.77 3.18
N LEU A 5 -10.71 1.22 3.46
CA LEU A 5 -9.54 0.95 2.61
C LEU A 5 -9.23 -0.55 2.52
N ASP A 6 -9.42 -1.27 3.62
CA ASP A 6 -9.20 -2.71 3.63
C ASP A 6 -10.34 -3.45 2.89
N SER A 7 -11.60 -3.02 3.04
CA SER A 7 -12.73 -3.56 2.26
C SER A 7 -12.56 -3.31 0.76
N TYR A 8 -12.06 -2.14 0.35
CA TYR A 8 -11.80 -1.80 -1.05
C TYR A 8 -10.92 -2.85 -1.74
N LYS A 9 -9.91 -3.38 -1.03
CA LYS A 9 -8.99 -4.40 -1.57
C LYS A 9 -9.66 -5.73 -1.93
N TYR A 10 -10.88 -5.96 -1.47
CA TYR A 10 -11.67 -7.17 -1.77
C TYR A 10 -12.85 -6.89 -2.69
N ASN A 11 -12.96 -5.68 -3.24
CA ASN A 11 -13.98 -5.34 -4.24
C ASN A 11 -13.65 -6.04 -5.57
N LYS A 12 -14.66 -6.69 -6.16
CA LYS A 12 -14.52 -7.43 -7.43
C LYS A 12 -14.32 -6.52 -8.65
N ASP A 13 -14.73 -5.26 -8.53
CA ASP A 13 -14.54 -4.23 -9.53
C ASP A 13 -13.87 -3.00 -8.89
N PRO A 14 -12.56 -3.09 -8.60
CA PRO A 14 -11.85 -2.02 -7.90
C PRO A 14 -11.64 -0.76 -8.78
N ALA A 15 -11.74 -0.90 -10.10
CA ALA A 15 -11.68 0.22 -11.05
C ALA A 15 -13.01 0.95 -11.21
N GLY A 16 -14.13 0.30 -10.87
CA GLY A 16 -15.47 0.85 -11.00
C GLY A 16 -15.65 2.15 -10.21
N GLN A 17 -16.50 3.04 -10.73
CA GLN A 17 -16.76 4.38 -10.19
C GLN A 17 -17.11 4.38 -8.69
N ALA A 18 -17.94 3.42 -8.26
CA ALA A 18 -18.34 3.28 -6.86
C ALA A 18 -17.15 2.87 -5.97
N ALA A 19 -16.33 1.91 -6.41
CA ALA A 19 -15.15 1.48 -5.67
C ALA A 19 -14.10 2.60 -5.61
N PHE A 20 -13.94 3.35 -6.69
CA PHE A 20 -13.03 4.49 -6.74
C PHE A 20 -13.47 5.64 -5.82
N HIS A 21 -14.79 5.87 -5.67
CA HIS A 21 -15.31 6.77 -4.65
C HIS A 21 -14.92 6.31 -3.25
N ASP A 22 -15.13 5.03 -2.91
CA ASP A 22 -14.77 4.49 -1.60
C ASP A 22 -13.27 4.55 -1.34
N LEU A 23 -12.44 4.34 -2.37
CA LEU A 23 -11.01 4.53 -2.31
C LEU A 23 -10.65 5.98 -1.96
N ARG A 24 -11.25 6.96 -2.64
CA ARG A 24 -11.00 8.39 -2.37
C ARG A 24 -11.39 8.76 -0.94
N VAL A 25 -12.59 8.38 -0.50
CA VAL A 25 -13.05 8.66 0.86
C VAL A 25 -12.14 7.97 1.86
N GLY A 26 -11.90 6.66 1.70
CA GLY A 26 -11.07 5.84 2.56
C GLY A 26 -9.63 6.35 2.69
N TYR A 27 -9.02 6.76 1.58
CA TYR A 27 -7.66 7.27 1.56
C TYR A 27 -7.58 8.68 2.15
N GLY A 28 -8.55 9.55 1.84
CA GLY A 28 -8.59 10.93 2.32
C GLY A 28 -8.57 11.01 3.85
N GLY A 29 -9.51 10.36 4.53
CA GLY A 29 -9.47 10.37 6.00
C GLY A 29 -8.44 9.42 6.60
N HIS A 30 -7.81 8.53 5.83
CA HIS A 30 -6.63 7.78 6.30
C HIS A 30 -5.42 8.70 6.43
N MET A 31 -5.34 9.76 5.61
CA MET A 31 -4.31 10.80 5.69
C MET A 31 -4.61 11.85 6.76
N GLY A 32 -5.87 11.98 7.19
CA GLY A 32 -6.31 12.94 8.22
C GLY A 32 -5.46 12.98 9.49
N PRO A 33 -5.00 11.86 10.07
CA PRO A 33 -4.19 11.89 11.29
C PRO A 33 -2.89 12.70 11.13
N LEU A 34 -2.30 12.74 9.92
CA LEU A 34 -1.08 13.52 9.69
C LEU A 34 -1.28 15.02 9.84
N SER A 35 -2.49 15.55 9.62
CA SER A 35 -2.73 16.98 9.80
C SER A 35 -2.64 17.42 11.26
N ASN A 36 -2.72 16.49 12.21
CA ASN A 36 -2.63 16.80 13.64
C ASN A 36 -1.18 16.93 14.13
N ILE A 37 -0.19 16.56 13.32
CA ILE A 37 1.23 16.69 13.66
C ILE A 37 1.72 18.05 13.17
N ASN A 38 2.14 18.91 14.10
CA ASN A 38 2.75 20.18 13.74
C ASN A 38 4.22 20.02 13.27
N LYS A 39 4.85 21.13 12.87
CA LYS A 39 6.22 21.11 12.33
C LYS A 39 7.26 20.67 13.37
N GLU A 40 6.97 20.89 14.65
CA GLU A 40 7.79 20.50 15.79
C GLU A 40 7.57 19.04 16.21
N GLY A 41 6.60 18.34 15.60
CA GLY A 41 6.29 16.93 15.86
C GLY A 41 5.24 16.70 16.96
N PHE A 42 4.63 17.75 17.50
CA PHE A 42 3.54 17.62 18.46
C PHE A 42 2.25 17.16 17.75
N GLY A 43 1.67 16.07 18.24
CA GLY A 43 0.41 15.52 17.73
C GLY A 43 -0.78 16.01 18.56
N ALA A 44 -1.58 16.92 18.01
CA ALA A 44 -2.80 17.42 18.64
C ALA A 44 -3.91 16.34 18.67
N MET A 45 -4.73 16.33 19.73
CA MET A 45 -5.85 15.39 19.81
C MET A 45 -6.93 15.67 18.77
N ALA A 46 -7.18 16.95 18.48
CA ALA A 46 -8.26 17.38 17.60
C ALA A 46 -7.94 18.69 16.87
N PHE A 47 -8.77 19.01 15.88
CA PHE A 47 -8.87 20.34 15.29
C PHE A 47 -10.21 20.96 15.69
N HIS A 48 -10.18 22.13 16.32
CA HIS A 48 -11.39 22.86 16.68
C HIS A 48 -11.99 23.52 15.43
N SER A 49 -13.08 22.97 14.91
CA SER A 49 -13.71 23.41 13.66
C SER A 49 -14.65 24.61 13.80
N PHE A 50 -14.90 25.10 15.01
CA PHE A 50 -15.66 26.32 15.23
C PHE A 50 -14.96 27.52 14.57
N PRO A 51 -15.67 28.33 13.74
CA PRO A 51 -15.08 29.42 12.97
C PRO A 51 -14.27 30.42 13.81
N GLU A 52 -14.69 30.68 15.04
CA GLU A 52 -14.02 31.59 15.97
C GLU A 52 -12.69 31.06 16.51
N THR A 53 -12.44 29.75 16.43
CA THR A 53 -11.26 29.10 17.02
C THR A 53 -10.28 28.60 15.96
N LEU A 54 -10.76 27.78 15.00
CA LEU A 54 -10.00 27.23 13.86
C LEU A 54 -8.53 26.90 14.17
N LYS A 55 -8.29 26.14 15.23
CA LYS A 55 -6.94 25.79 15.71
C LYS A 55 -6.85 24.34 16.12
N TRP A 56 -5.64 23.81 16.07
CA TRP A 56 -5.30 22.51 16.62
C TRP A 56 -5.26 22.59 18.14
N ASP A 57 -5.72 21.52 18.79
CA ASP A 57 -5.71 21.42 20.24
C ASP A 57 -4.27 21.48 20.79
N GLY A 58 -4.09 22.15 21.93
CA GLY A 58 -2.80 22.26 22.63
C GLY A 58 -2.41 21.00 23.40
N TYR A 59 -3.27 19.98 23.44
CA TYR A 59 -3.06 18.71 24.12
C TYR A 59 -3.06 17.55 23.12
N SER A 60 -2.26 16.52 23.41
CA SER A 60 -2.16 15.34 22.55
C SER A 60 -3.25 14.30 22.80
N GLY A 61 -3.78 14.24 24.03
CA GLY A 61 -4.95 13.43 24.39
C GLY A 61 -4.96 12.03 23.79
N ASP A 62 -6.00 11.73 23.02
CA ASP A 62 -6.29 10.47 22.35
C ASP A 62 -5.75 10.39 20.90
N TYR A 63 -4.74 11.19 20.56
CA TYR A 63 -4.13 11.16 19.23
C TYR A 63 -3.48 9.80 18.88
N GLY A 64 -2.99 9.06 19.89
CA GLY A 64 -2.25 7.81 19.72
C GLY A 64 -2.97 6.76 18.86
N PRO A 65 -4.20 6.32 19.21
CA PRO A 65 -5.00 5.42 18.39
C PRO A 65 -5.23 5.90 16.95
N ASN A 66 -5.41 7.21 16.75
CA ASN A 66 -5.60 7.79 15.43
C ASN A 66 -4.33 7.63 14.57
N PHE A 67 -3.17 7.95 15.15
CA PHE A 67 -1.88 7.76 14.48
C PHE A 67 -1.56 6.28 14.23
N LEU A 68 -1.87 5.39 15.18
CA LEU A 68 -1.71 3.95 15.00
C LEU A 68 -2.51 3.47 13.78
N GLY A 69 -3.78 3.87 13.66
CA GLY A 69 -4.63 3.58 12.51
C GLY A 69 -4.03 4.05 11.18
N HIS A 70 -3.33 5.19 11.18
CA HIS A 70 -2.57 5.67 10.03
C HIS A 70 -1.38 4.74 9.71
N ILE A 71 -0.56 4.37 10.70
CA ILE A 71 0.62 3.53 10.46
C ILE A 71 0.27 2.12 9.98
N VAL A 72 -0.78 1.50 10.54
CA VAL A 72 -1.20 0.15 10.13
C VAL A 72 -1.91 0.16 8.76
N GLY A 73 -2.66 1.21 8.45
CA GLY A 73 -3.38 1.33 7.18
C GLY A 73 -2.54 1.83 6.01
N ALA A 74 -1.37 2.43 6.27
CA ALA A 74 -0.53 3.06 5.25
C ALA A 74 -0.15 2.07 4.15
N CYS A 75 -0.48 2.44 2.92
CA CYS A 75 -0.34 1.63 1.72
C CYS A 75 -0.33 2.51 0.47
N THR A 76 0.49 2.15 -0.50
CA THR A 76 0.43 2.71 -1.85
C THR A 76 -0.52 1.88 -2.71
N ILE A 77 -1.44 2.53 -3.44
CA ILE A 77 -2.45 1.84 -4.25
C ILE A 77 -2.34 2.30 -5.70
N LEU A 78 -2.29 1.36 -6.65
CA LEU A 78 -2.37 1.63 -8.08
C LEU A 78 -3.70 1.11 -8.64
N VAL A 79 -4.43 1.97 -9.35
CA VAL A 79 -5.71 1.65 -9.98
C VAL A 79 -5.78 2.24 -11.39
N ASP A 80 -6.41 1.54 -12.32
CA ASP A 80 -6.73 2.03 -13.65
C ASP A 80 -8.20 2.46 -13.68
N HIS A 81 -8.47 3.76 -13.61
CA HIS A 81 -9.83 4.28 -13.58
C HIS A 81 -10.35 4.52 -15.00
N PRO A 82 -11.61 4.18 -15.33
CA PRO A 82 -12.15 4.36 -16.68
C PRO A 82 -12.03 5.79 -17.23
N ASP A 83 -12.15 6.81 -16.37
CA ASP A 83 -12.07 8.22 -16.80
C ASP A 83 -10.70 8.86 -16.57
N PHE A 84 -9.93 8.38 -15.60
CA PHE A 84 -8.67 9.02 -15.18
C PHE A 84 -7.42 8.24 -15.59
N GLY A 85 -7.61 7.01 -16.11
CA GLY A 85 -6.54 6.06 -16.35
C GLY A 85 -5.80 5.67 -15.07
N TRP A 86 -4.53 5.31 -15.24
CA TRP A 86 -3.64 4.95 -14.15
C TRP A 86 -3.47 6.07 -13.12
N THR A 87 -3.91 5.78 -11.91
CA THR A 87 -3.88 6.67 -10.76
C THR A 87 -3.20 5.98 -9.57
N ALA A 88 -2.29 6.69 -8.91
CA ALA A 88 -1.64 6.20 -7.70
C ALA A 88 -2.10 7.00 -6.46
N PHE A 89 -2.43 6.29 -5.39
CA PHE A 89 -2.63 6.87 -4.06
C PHE A 89 -1.44 6.50 -3.19
N GLY A 90 -0.89 7.46 -2.45
CA GLY A 90 0.30 7.23 -1.62
C GLY A 90 1.58 7.07 -2.40
N GLY A 91 1.62 7.44 -3.68
CA GLY A 91 2.80 7.36 -4.50
C GLY A 91 2.70 8.24 -5.73
N ASN A 92 3.84 8.47 -6.37
CA ASN A 92 3.90 9.23 -7.62
C ASN A 92 4.15 8.28 -8.77
N ILE A 93 3.33 8.36 -9.81
CA ILE A 93 3.61 7.67 -11.08
C ILE A 93 4.77 8.40 -11.76
N ARG A 94 5.80 7.63 -12.13
CA ARG A 94 6.93 8.05 -12.93
C ARG A 94 6.75 7.43 -14.31
N GLN A 95 6.14 8.17 -15.22
CA GLN A 95 5.98 7.72 -16.59
C GLN A 95 7.26 8.02 -17.37
N ASN A 96 8.05 6.98 -17.64
CA ASN A 96 9.25 7.09 -18.49
C ASN A 96 8.85 6.77 -19.94
N GLY A 97 8.29 7.75 -20.64
CA GLY A 97 7.94 7.66 -22.07
C GLY A 97 6.59 7.02 -22.39
N TYR A 98 6.40 6.64 -23.66
CA TYR A 98 5.22 5.93 -24.16
C TYR A 98 5.49 4.41 -24.10
N GLY A 99 4.96 3.73 -23.09
CA GLY A 99 5.17 2.30 -22.91
C GLY A 99 4.15 1.66 -21.96
N ASP A 100 4.16 0.33 -21.92
CA ASP A 100 3.26 -0.48 -21.08
C ASP A 100 3.64 -0.40 -19.58
N ALA A 101 4.90 -0.10 -19.27
CA ALA A 101 5.41 -0.10 -17.90
C ALA A 101 4.98 1.15 -17.10
N ILE A 102 4.28 0.92 -15.99
CA ILE A 102 3.86 1.95 -15.03
C ILE A 102 4.73 1.85 -13.78
N THR A 103 5.71 2.74 -13.68
CA THR A 103 6.57 2.83 -12.49
C THR A 103 5.95 3.76 -11.46
N VAL A 104 5.92 3.35 -10.20
CA VAL A 104 5.42 4.14 -9.08
C VAL A 104 6.47 4.20 -8.00
N GLU A 105 6.68 5.40 -7.45
CA GLU A 105 7.47 5.63 -6.24
C GLU A 105 6.53 5.79 -5.04
N PRO A 106 6.50 4.85 -4.08
CA PRO A 106 5.79 5.03 -2.81
C PRO A 106 6.23 6.28 -2.07
N LYS A 107 5.26 7.11 -1.69
CA LYS A 107 5.40 8.32 -0.86
C LYS A 107 4.52 8.27 0.39
N ASP A 108 3.79 7.18 0.61
CA ASP A 108 3.06 6.94 1.86
C ASP A 108 4.02 6.92 3.06
N SER A 109 3.49 7.09 4.25
CA SER A 109 4.28 7.27 5.48
C SER A 109 5.15 6.07 5.84
N VAL A 110 4.81 4.86 5.37
CA VAL A 110 5.49 3.62 5.78
C VAL A 110 6.30 3.01 4.64
N LYS A 111 5.83 3.10 3.38
CA LYS A 111 6.50 2.58 2.18
C LYS A 111 6.80 1.09 2.25
N ARG A 112 5.89 0.31 2.84
CA ARG A 112 6.05 -1.15 3.01
C ARG A 112 4.89 -1.97 2.48
N ARG A 113 3.83 -1.32 2.00
CA ARG A 113 2.61 -2.00 1.55
C ARG A 113 2.16 -1.44 0.23
N LEU A 114 1.82 -2.33 -0.70
CA LEU A 114 1.24 -1.96 -1.97
C LEU A 114 -0.02 -2.77 -2.29
N TYR A 115 -0.91 -2.17 -3.05
CA TYR A 115 -2.06 -2.84 -3.63
C TYR A 115 -2.19 -2.48 -5.11
N ILE A 116 -2.16 -3.50 -5.98
CA ILE A 116 -2.36 -3.34 -7.43
C ILE A 116 -3.75 -3.83 -7.78
N ALA A 117 -4.67 -2.90 -8.01
CA ALA A 117 -6.09 -3.19 -8.23
C ALA A 117 -6.31 -4.11 -9.44
N ALA A 118 -5.60 -3.87 -10.54
CA ALA A 118 -5.69 -4.67 -11.77
C ALA A 118 -5.24 -6.13 -11.60
N MET A 119 -4.45 -6.42 -10.56
CA MET A 119 -4.05 -7.80 -10.21
C MET A 119 -4.82 -8.36 -9.01
N GLY A 120 -5.57 -7.54 -8.27
CA GLY A 120 -6.06 -7.94 -6.94
C GLY A 120 -4.92 -8.29 -5.98
N LEU A 121 -3.74 -7.71 -6.14
CA LEU A 121 -2.54 -8.08 -5.40
C LEU A 121 -2.33 -7.16 -4.20
N LYS A 122 -2.33 -7.70 -2.99
CA LYS A 122 -1.82 -7.02 -1.79
C LYS A 122 -0.43 -7.55 -1.48
N LEU A 123 0.54 -6.66 -1.28
CA LEU A 123 1.92 -7.02 -0.92
C LEU A 123 2.39 -6.19 0.28
N GLU A 124 3.13 -6.83 1.17
CA GLU A 124 3.69 -6.23 2.38
C GLU A 124 5.09 -6.76 2.65
N ILE A 125 5.99 -5.88 3.11
CA ILE A 125 7.31 -6.27 3.63
C ILE A 125 7.41 -5.93 5.12
N GLU A 126 8.12 -6.77 5.89
CA GLU A 126 8.26 -6.57 7.34
C GLU A 126 9.41 -5.61 7.71
N ALA A 127 10.41 -5.48 6.84
CA ALA A 127 11.62 -4.68 7.08
C ALA A 127 12.08 -3.98 5.80
N GLY A 128 12.85 -2.88 5.95
CA GLY A 128 13.27 -2.04 4.83
C GLY A 128 12.15 -1.15 4.31
N THR A 129 12.25 -0.74 3.04
CA THR A 129 11.26 0.08 2.33
C THR A 129 11.16 -0.36 0.87
N ILE A 130 9.98 -0.25 0.30
CA ILE A 130 9.75 -0.36 -1.14
C ILE A 130 10.18 0.97 -1.76
N GLU A 131 11.25 0.93 -2.55
CA GLU A 131 11.77 2.11 -3.23
C GLU A 131 10.90 2.48 -4.43
N SER A 132 10.56 1.48 -5.24
CA SER A 132 9.71 1.61 -6.41
C SER A 132 9.08 0.27 -6.76
N PHE A 133 8.02 0.32 -7.56
CA PHE A 133 7.50 -0.84 -8.26
C PHE A 133 7.11 -0.47 -9.69
N THR A 134 7.19 -1.44 -10.58
CA THR A 134 6.79 -1.29 -11.99
C THR A 134 5.78 -2.36 -12.33
N TYR A 135 4.59 -1.92 -12.75
CA TYR A 135 3.52 -2.79 -13.22
C TYR A 135 3.45 -2.76 -14.75
N SER A 136 3.38 -3.94 -15.37
CA SER A 136 3.22 -4.10 -16.82
C SER A 136 1.84 -4.73 -17.10
N PRO A 137 0.84 -3.93 -17.53
CA PRO A 137 -0.51 -4.41 -17.81
C PRO A 137 -0.56 -5.55 -18.83
N SER A 138 0.23 -5.47 -19.91
CA SER A 138 0.23 -6.50 -20.97
C SER A 138 0.72 -7.87 -20.47
N ALA A 139 1.76 -7.87 -19.62
CA ALA A 139 2.35 -9.07 -19.05
C ALA A 139 1.69 -9.50 -17.73
N LYS A 140 0.80 -8.67 -17.17
CA LYS A 140 0.26 -8.80 -15.80
C LYS A 140 1.35 -9.09 -14.77
N SER A 141 2.50 -8.43 -14.92
CA SER A 141 3.65 -8.61 -14.04
C SER A 141 3.94 -7.37 -13.21
N LEU A 142 4.44 -7.59 -12.00
CA LEU A 142 4.84 -6.56 -11.06
C LEU A 142 6.27 -6.81 -10.62
N LYS A 143 7.15 -5.83 -10.88
CA LYS A 143 8.51 -5.79 -10.33
C LYS A 143 8.54 -4.85 -9.14
N VAL A 144 9.10 -5.29 -8.02
CA VAL A 144 9.16 -4.53 -6.77
C VAL A 144 10.61 -4.43 -6.32
N LYS A 145 11.11 -3.19 -6.20
CA LYS A 145 12.44 -2.92 -5.69
C LYS A 145 12.37 -2.60 -4.21
N VAL A 146 13.04 -3.40 -3.40
CA VAL A 146 13.11 -3.27 -1.94
C VAL A 146 14.52 -2.89 -1.51
N VAL A 147 14.63 -1.97 -0.55
CA VAL A 147 15.91 -1.44 -0.08
C VAL A 147 15.91 -1.33 1.44
N GLN A 148 17.11 -1.41 2.03
CA GLN A 148 17.37 -1.00 3.39
C GLN A 148 18.08 0.36 3.36
N LYS A 149 17.50 1.38 4.01
CA LYS A 149 18.10 2.73 4.05
C LYS A 149 19.12 2.91 5.18
N ASN A 150 19.06 2.06 6.20
CA ASN A 150 19.98 2.10 7.33
C ASN A 150 21.00 0.96 7.17
N ASP A 151 22.29 1.28 7.10
CA ASP A 151 23.37 0.29 6.97
C ASP A 151 23.42 -0.73 8.12
N GLN A 152 22.85 -0.38 9.28
CA GLN A 152 22.69 -1.26 10.44
C GLN A 152 21.33 -1.98 10.48
N GLY A 153 20.51 -1.81 9.46
CA GLY A 153 19.18 -2.40 9.36
C GLY A 153 19.21 -3.89 8.98
N ALA A 154 18.01 -4.47 8.90
CA ALA A 154 17.85 -5.86 8.49
C ALA A 154 18.42 -6.10 7.08
N LYS A 155 19.15 -7.21 6.92
CA LYS A 155 19.72 -7.69 5.64
C LYS A 155 18.71 -8.46 4.79
N THR A 156 17.70 -9.04 5.43
CA THR A 156 16.60 -9.74 4.76
C THR A 156 15.27 -9.18 5.23
N THR A 157 14.23 -9.41 4.44
CA THR A 157 12.84 -9.13 4.82
C THR A 157 11.92 -10.25 4.38
N THR A 158 10.87 -10.48 5.17
CA THR A 158 9.74 -11.28 4.73
C THR A 158 8.86 -10.44 3.82
N LEU A 159 8.71 -10.86 2.57
CA LEU A 159 7.69 -10.38 1.65
C LEU A 159 6.47 -11.28 1.74
N LYS A 160 5.33 -10.69 2.07
CA LYS A 160 4.03 -11.34 2.09
C LYS A 160 3.21 -10.82 0.93
N PHE A 161 2.58 -11.71 0.18
CA PHE A 161 1.55 -11.30 -0.77
C PHE A 161 0.24 -12.04 -0.52
N GLU A 162 -0.87 -11.42 -0.92
CA GLU A 162 -2.22 -11.98 -0.88
C GLU A 162 -2.92 -11.70 -2.22
N ASP A 163 -3.40 -12.77 -2.86
CA ASP A 163 -4.33 -12.68 -3.99
C ASP A 163 -5.74 -12.47 -3.45
N THR A 164 -6.14 -11.21 -3.39
CA THR A 164 -7.40 -10.78 -2.76
C THR A 164 -8.63 -11.13 -3.58
N LEU A 165 -8.47 -11.24 -4.91
CA LEU A 165 -9.57 -11.49 -5.86
C LEU A 165 -9.54 -12.93 -6.43
N GLY A 166 -8.50 -13.70 -6.16
CA GLY A 166 -8.34 -15.07 -6.65
C GLY A 166 -8.02 -15.11 -8.15
N MET A 167 -7.22 -14.17 -8.62
CA MET A 167 -6.82 -14.03 -10.02
C MET A 167 -5.73 -15.01 -10.46
N GLY A 168 -5.19 -15.81 -9.54
CA GLY A 168 -4.20 -16.84 -9.82
C GLY A 168 -2.76 -16.34 -9.69
N ILE A 169 -2.53 -15.31 -8.88
CA ILE A 169 -1.22 -14.65 -8.79
C ILE A 169 -0.16 -15.61 -8.29
N GLY A 170 0.88 -15.78 -9.10
CA GLY A 170 2.13 -16.44 -8.77
C GLY A 170 3.24 -15.43 -8.46
N LEU A 171 4.23 -15.90 -7.71
CA LEU A 171 5.48 -15.18 -7.54
C LEU A 171 6.55 -15.98 -8.28
N ASN A 172 7.38 -15.31 -9.10
CA ASN A 172 8.51 -15.98 -9.70
C ASN A 172 9.52 -16.26 -8.58
N SER A 173 9.47 -17.46 -8.03
CA SER A 173 10.20 -17.83 -6.82
C SER A 173 11.62 -18.33 -7.10
N GLU A 174 12.14 -18.17 -8.32
CA GLU A 174 13.53 -18.52 -8.63
C GLU A 174 14.49 -17.77 -7.70
N GLY A 175 15.22 -18.52 -6.86
CA GLY A 175 16.16 -17.98 -5.90
C GLY A 175 15.55 -17.44 -4.59
N LEU A 176 14.23 -17.43 -4.43
CA LEU A 176 13.56 -16.95 -3.21
C LEU A 176 13.21 -18.08 -2.26
N LYS A 177 13.62 -17.95 -1.00
CA LYS A 177 13.33 -18.95 0.03
C LYS A 177 11.90 -18.80 0.51
N HIS A 178 11.07 -19.81 0.23
CA HIS A 178 9.69 -19.87 0.72
C HIS A 178 9.68 -20.07 2.25
N ILE A 179 8.98 -19.19 2.96
CA ILE A 179 8.92 -19.22 4.44
C ILE A 179 7.63 -19.87 4.94
N GLY A 180 6.57 -19.89 4.14
CA GLY A 180 5.33 -20.60 4.45
C GLY A 180 4.08 -20.05 3.79
N GLU A 181 3.04 -20.87 3.78
CA GLU A 181 1.69 -20.49 3.38
C GLU A 181 0.94 -19.89 4.57
N LEU A 182 0.30 -18.75 4.35
CA LEU A 182 -0.57 -18.08 5.30
C LEU A 182 -2.02 -18.30 4.90
N LYS A 183 -2.92 -18.37 5.89
CA LYS A 183 -4.36 -18.42 5.58
C LYS A 183 -4.81 -17.08 4.99
N PRO A 184 -5.46 -17.07 3.81
CA PRO A 184 -6.10 -15.86 3.28
C PRO A 184 -7.15 -15.35 4.26
N ARG A 185 -7.39 -14.02 4.26
CA ARG A 185 -8.38 -13.42 5.17
C ARG A 185 -9.78 -13.98 4.96
N THR A 186 -10.15 -14.24 3.71
CA THR A 186 -11.37 -14.96 3.36
C THR A 186 -10.98 -16.34 2.82
N PRO A 187 -11.31 -17.44 3.52
CA PRO A 187 -11.02 -18.78 3.04
C PRO A 187 -11.70 -19.02 1.68
N ASN A 188 -10.89 -19.10 0.63
CA ASN A 188 -11.33 -19.42 -0.72
C ASN A 188 -10.17 -20.15 -1.40
N PRO A 189 -10.39 -21.33 -2.01
CA PRO A 189 -9.33 -22.11 -2.66
C PRO A 189 -8.58 -21.37 -3.78
N LYS A 190 -9.18 -20.31 -4.35
CA LYS A 190 -8.52 -19.46 -5.36
C LYS A 190 -7.65 -18.36 -4.77
N LYS A 191 -7.86 -17.99 -3.51
CA LYS A 191 -7.07 -16.95 -2.83
C LYS A 191 -5.85 -17.59 -2.20
N ARG A 192 -4.68 -16.99 -2.43
CA ARG A 192 -3.40 -17.45 -1.88
C ARG A 192 -2.80 -16.34 -1.04
N ARG A 193 -2.12 -16.72 0.04
CA ARG A 193 -1.32 -15.78 0.82
C ARG A 193 -0.02 -16.46 1.20
N ASN A 194 1.09 -16.00 0.68
CA ASN A 194 2.38 -16.67 0.83
C ASN A 194 3.44 -15.70 1.34
N GLY A 195 4.43 -16.23 2.06
CA GLY A 195 5.60 -15.49 2.55
C GLY A 195 6.90 -16.00 1.92
N PHE A 196 7.75 -15.06 1.48
CA PHE A 196 9.08 -15.32 0.91
C PHE A 196 10.14 -14.47 1.59
N GLU A 197 11.32 -15.03 1.81
CA GLU A 197 12.48 -14.30 2.33
C GLU A 197 13.21 -13.66 1.15
N VAL A 198 13.46 -12.34 1.25
CA VAL A 198 14.07 -11.51 0.22
C VAL A 198 15.26 -10.77 0.82
N GLU A 199 16.38 -10.70 0.09
CA GLU A 199 17.54 -9.91 0.50
C GLU A 199 17.30 -8.41 0.29
N LEU A 200 17.93 -7.56 1.11
CA LEU A 200 17.88 -6.11 1.02
C LEU A 200 19.29 -5.55 0.75
N PRO A 201 19.51 -4.82 -0.36
CA PRO A 201 18.55 -4.50 -1.42
C PRO A 201 18.25 -5.69 -2.33
N GLY A 202 17.06 -5.70 -2.92
CA GLY A 202 16.62 -6.78 -3.82
C GLY A 202 15.50 -6.34 -4.75
N GLU A 203 15.24 -7.16 -5.77
CA GLU A 203 14.14 -6.99 -6.71
C GLU A 203 13.34 -8.29 -6.79
N VAL A 204 12.01 -8.19 -6.77
CA VAL A 204 11.09 -9.33 -6.80
C VAL A 204 10.09 -9.14 -7.93
N GLU A 205 9.83 -10.21 -8.68
CA GLU A 205 8.84 -10.22 -9.76
C GLU A 205 7.66 -11.15 -9.43
N LEU A 206 6.45 -10.62 -9.55
CA LEU A 206 5.19 -11.36 -9.43
C LEU A 206 4.45 -11.32 -10.77
N SER A 207 3.76 -12.40 -11.12
CA SER A 207 2.98 -12.50 -12.35
C SER A 207 1.69 -13.29 -12.12
N ALA A 208 0.64 -12.96 -12.85
CA ALA A 208 -0.66 -13.64 -12.78
C ALA A 208 -0.94 -14.45 -14.05
#